data_AF-A0A524GJQ1-F1
#
_entry.id   AF-A0A524GJQ1-F1
#
_cell.length_a   1.000
_cell.length_b   1.000
_cell.length_c   1.000
_cell.angle_alpha   90.00
_cell.angle_beta   90.00
_cell.angle_gamma   90.00
#
_symmetry.space_group_name_H-M   'P 1'
#
loop_
_entity.id
_entity.type
_entity.pdbx_description
1 polymer ?
#
loop_
_entity_poly.entity_id
_entity_poly.type
_entity_poly.pdbx_seq_one_letter_code
_entity_poly.pdbx_strand_id
1 'polypeptide(L)'
;MGSKQEGTVLGHKAYFEAKLEERRSYLTERGVDHKTIAKDDVIKKIKAKIKETNVRIKAIAKIKRRTEELAKIKAERLAAPKIEKGVKGKEPKASPETGKEKKKKKKKEAETEG
;
A
#
# COMPACT_ATOMS: atom_id res chain seq x y z
N MET A 1 -8.21 -3.55 0.83
CA MET A 1 -7.68 -3.26 2.18
C MET A 1 -8.86 -3.30 3.14
N GLY A 2 -8.88 -4.28 4.04
CA GLY A 2 -10.06 -4.59 4.84
C GLY A 2 -10.02 -3.95 6.22
N SER A 3 -11.20 -3.56 6.70
CA SER A 3 -11.49 -3.13 8.09
C SER A 3 -10.78 -3.94 9.17
N LYS A 4 -10.54 -5.24 8.92
CA LYS A 4 -9.79 -6.15 9.80
C LYS A 4 -8.37 -5.64 10.11
N GLN A 5 -7.64 -5.14 9.11
CA GLN A 5 -6.26 -4.67 9.29
C GLN A 5 -6.21 -3.42 10.19
N GLU A 6 -7.23 -2.58 10.14
CA GLU A 6 -7.30 -1.36 10.94
C GLU A 6 -7.59 -1.68 12.41
N GLY A 7 -8.54 -2.58 12.66
CA GLY A 7 -8.83 -3.08 14.00
C GLY A 7 -7.61 -3.70 14.65
N THR A 8 -6.84 -4.51 13.91
CA THR A 8 -5.58 -5.09 14.42
C THR A 8 -4.55 -4.02 14.78
N VAL A 9 -4.35 -3.02 13.91
CA VAL A 9 -3.36 -1.95 14.17
C VAL A 9 -3.78 -1.10 15.38
N LEU A 10 -5.07 -0.81 15.54
CA LEU A 10 -5.59 -0.13 16.74
C LEU A 10 -5.43 -0.97 18.00
N GLY A 11 -5.68 -2.28 17.92
CA GLY A 11 -5.45 -3.21 19.02
C GLY A 11 -3.98 -3.27 19.44
N HIS A 12 -3.04 -3.29 18.48
CA HIS A 12 -1.61 -3.21 18.78
C HIS A 12 -1.24 -1.90 19.49
N LYS A 13 -1.83 -0.77 19.08
CA LYS A 13 -1.61 0.52 19.75
C LYS A 13 -2.04 0.45 21.22
N ALA A 14 -3.27 0.01 21.48
CA ALA A 14 -3.81 -0.13 22.83
C ALA A 14 -2.96 -1.08 23.69
N TYR A 15 -2.54 -2.21 23.13
CA TYR A 15 -1.66 -3.16 23.81
C TYR A 15 -0.31 -2.53 24.23
N PHE A 16 0.34 -1.78 23.33
CA PHE A 16 1.61 -1.13 23.66
C PHE A 16 1.44 0.04 24.64
N GLU A 17 0.32 0.76 24.60
CA GLU A 17 0.01 1.81 25.56
C GLU A 17 -0.19 1.24 26.97
N ALA A 18 -0.98 0.17 27.11
CA ALA A 18 -1.16 -0.54 28.38
C ALA A 18 0.17 -1.06 28.94
N LYS A 19 1.01 -1.67 28.08
CA LYS A 19 2.34 -2.17 28.48
C LYS A 19 3.30 -1.04 28.90
N LEU A 20 3.16 0.13 28.31
CA LEU A 20 3.95 1.31 28.68
C LEU A 20 3.55 1.84 30.06
N GLU A 21 2.25 1.85 30.36
CA GLU A 21 1.74 2.23 31.67
C GLU A 21 2.14 1.21 32.74
N GLU A 22 1.96 -0.08 32.48
CA GLU A 22 2.39 -1.16 33.38
C GLU A 22 3.88 -1.02 33.75
N ARG A 23 4.75 -0.80 32.75
CA ARG A 23 6.18 -0.63 33.00
C ARG A 23 6.49 0.64 33.80
N ARG A 24 5.74 1.72 33.58
CA ARG A 24 5.90 2.96 34.35
C ARG A 24 5.49 2.76 35.81
N SER A 25 4.32 2.17 36.06
CA SER A 25 3.84 1.89 37.41
C SER A 25 4.82 1.01 38.17
N TYR A 26 5.30 -0.08 37.54
CA TYR A 26 6.31 -0.95 38.13
C TYR A 26 7.60 -0.22 38.55
N LEU A 27 8.07 0.72 37.73
CA LEU A 27 9.28 1.49 38.05
C LEU A 27 9.03 2.54 39.13
N THR A 28 7.86 3.17 39.13
CA THR A 28 7.45 4.12 40.17
C THR A 28 7.33 3.43 41.52
N GLU A 29 6.71 2.24 41.58
CA GLU A 29 6.60 1.42 42.80
C GLU A 29 7.98 0.99 43.35
N ARG A 30 8.96 0.81 42.46
CA ARG A 30 10.36 0.54 42.80
C ARG A 30 11.13 1.78 43.28
N GLY A 31 10.49 2.96 43.34
CA GLY A 31 11.13 4.20 43.74
C GLY A 31 12.10 4.77 42.71
N VAL A 32 11.98 4.38 41.43
CA VAL A 32 12.87 4.89 40.38
C VAL A 32 12.42 6.31 39.98
N ASP A 33 13.36 7.26 39.99
CA ASP A 33 13.08 8.64 39.59
C ASP A 33 12.63 8.74 38.12
N HIS A 34 11.74 9.69 37.83
CA HIS A 34 11.18 9.92 36.50
C HIS A 34 12.25 10.16 35.42
N LYS A 35 13.38 10.80 35.75
CA LYS A 35 14.48 11.02 34.78
C LYS A 35 15.14 9.70 34.38
N THR A 36 15.22 8.75 35.30
CA THR A 36 15.77 7.42 35.07
C THR A 36 14.75 6.53 34.34
N ILE A 37 13.46 6.63 34.68
CA ILE A 37 12.37 5.98 33.94
C ILE A 37 12.35 6.42 32.47
N ALA A 38 12.60 7.70 32.19
CA ALA A 38 12.67 8.19 30.81
C ALA A 38 13.84 7.59 30.01
N LYS A 39 14.90 7.17 30.69
CA LYS A 39 16.08 6.53 30.10
C LYS A 39 15.95 5.00 29.99
N ASP A 40 14.94 4.39 30.62
CA ASP A 40 14.69 2.95 30.56
C ASP A 40 14.49 2.47 29.10
N ASP A 41 15.28 1.47 28.70
CA ASP A 41 15.30 1.00 27.31
C ASP A 41 14.03 0.23 26.93
N VAL A 42 13.35 -0.38 27.89
CA VAL A 42 12.07 -1.06 27.64
C VAL A 42 11.01 -0.02 27.31
N ILE A 43 10.94 1.08 28.06
CA ILE A 43 10.05 2.21 27.77
C ILE A 43 10.36 2.83 26.40
N LYS A 44 11.65 3.04 26.07
CA LYS A 44 12.04 3.55 24.74
C LYS A 44 11.58 2.62 23.61
N LYS A 45 11.80 1.30 23.75
CA LYS A 45 11.36 0.30 22.78
C LYS A 45 9.84 0.29 22.60
N ILE A 46 9.08 0.36 23.69
CA ILE A 46 7.61 0.40 23.62
C ILE A 46 7.14 1.69 22.94
N LYS A 47 7.72 2.85 23.27
CA LYS A 47 7.42 4.13 22.59
C LYS A 47 7.72 4.06 21.09
N ALA A 48 8.83 3.42 20.70
CA ALA A 48 9.16 3.23 19.29
C ALA A 48 8.09 2.42 18.55
N LYS A 49 7.61 1.32 19.16
CA LYS A 49 6.51 0.52 18.59
C LYS A 49 5.20 1.30 18.48
N ILE A 50 4.88 2.16 19.46
CA ILE A 50 3.72 3.05 19.38
C ILE A 50 3.86 4.02 18.20
N LYS A 51 5.04 4.63 18.01
CA LYS A 51 5.31 5.53 16.87
C LYS A 51 5.15 4.81 15.54
N GLU A 52 5.72 3.62 15.39
CA GLU A 52 5.59 2.80 14.18
C GLU A 52 4.12 2.45 13.88
N THR A 53 3.37 2.06 14.92
CA THR A 53 1.94 1.75 14.82
C THR A 53 1.16 2.99 14.37
N ASN A 54 1.46 4.17 14.92
CA ASN A 54 0.83 5.42 14.50
C ASN A 54 1.13 5.78 13.03
N VAL A 55 2.35 5.52 12.55
CA VAL A 55 2.69 5.68 11.12
C VAL A 55 1.83 4.77 10.25
N ARG A 56 1.65 3.51 10.65
CA ARG A 56 0.77 2.56 9.95
C ARG A 56 -0.68 3.02 9.93
N ILE A 57 -1.22 3.51 11.05
CA ILE A 57 -2.58 4.07 11.13
C ILE A 57 -2.73 5.22 10.13
N LYS A 58 -1.77 6.16 10.09
CA LYS A 58 -1.80 7.28 9.14
C LYS A 58 -1.73 6.82 7.68
N ALA A 59 -0.91 5.82 7.38
CA ALA A 59 -0.80 5.27 6.02
C ALA A 59 -2.13 4.63 5.56
N ILE A 60 -2.76 3.85 6.43
CA ILE A 60 -4.08 3.26 6.18
C ILE A 60 -5.12 4.36 5.93
N ALA A 61 -5.16 5.40 6.78
CA ALA A 61 -6.07 6.53 6.60
C ALA A 61 -5.86 7.25 5.27
N LYS A 62 -4.61 7.43 4.84
CA LYS A 62 -4.28 8.01 3.52
C LYS A 62 -4.79 7.15 2.36
N ILE A 63 -4.64 5.82 2.47
CA ILE A 63 -5.11 4.88 1.45
C ILE A 63 -6.64 4.89 1.36
N LYS A 64 -7.34 4.97 2.50
CA LYS A 64 -8.80 5.12 2.53
C LYS A 64 -9.26 6.36 1.80
N ARG A 65 -8.70 7.53 2.14
CA ARG A 65 -9.03 8.80 1.46
C ARG A 65 -8.83 8.71 -0.05
N ARG A 66 -7.68 8.19 -0.50
CA ARG A 66 -7.41 7.99 -1.93
C ARG A 66 -8.43 7.05 -2.58
N THR A 67 -8.85 6.00 -1.87
CA THR A 67 -9.84 5.05 -2.39
C THR A 67 -11.22 5.70 -2.52
N GLU A 68 -11.62 6.51 -1.54
CA GLU A 68 -12.86 7.29 -1.56
C GLU A 68 -12.86 8.33 -2.68
N GLU A 69 -11.76 9.07 -2.86
CA GLU A 69 -11.58 10.01 -3.98
C GLU A 69 -11.68 9.31 -5.33
N LEU A 70 -11.01 8.17 -5.50
CA LEU A 70 -11.11 7.38 -6.73
C LEU A 70 -12.51 6.82 -6.95
N ALA A 71 -13.24 6.47 -5.90
CA ALA A 71 -14.62 6.03 -5.99
C ALA A 71 -15.55 7.17 -6.46
N LYS A 72 -15.35 8.40 -5.94
CA LYS A 72 -16.08 9.60 -6.38
C LYS A 72 -15.82 9.92 -7.85
N ILE A 73 -14.55 9.96 -8.27
CA ILE A 73 -14.18 10.21 -9.67
C ILE A 73 -14.79 9.15 -10.60
N LYS A 74 -14.81 7.87 -10.18
CA LYS A 74 -15.47 6.81 -10.95
C LYS A 74 -16.98 7.00 -11.01
N ALA A 75 -17.62 7.37 -9.91
CA ALA A 75 -19.05 7.62 -9.85
C ALA A 75 -19.44 8.83 -10.73
N GLU A 76 -18.69 9.93 -10.67
CA GLU A 76 -18.87 11.11 -11.52
C GLU A 76 -18.69 10.77 -13.00
N ARG A 77 -17.66 9.98 -13.35
CA ARG A 77 -17.45 9.52 -14.73
C ARG A 77 -18.57 8.61 -15.25
N LEU A 78 -19.18 7.81 -14.38
CA LEU A 78 -20.29 6.93 -14.73
C LEU A 78 -21.63 7.67 -14.79
N ALA A 79 -21.79 8.73 -13.98
CA ALA A 79 -22.97 9.59 -13.97
C ALA A 79 -22.92 10.66 -15.09
N ALA A 80 -21.74 11.00 -15.61
CA ALA A 80 -21.60 11.84 -16.77
C ALA A 80 -22.22 11.13 -18.00
N PRO A 81 -23.14 11.79 -18.74
CA PRO A 81 -23.68 11.21 -19.97
C PRO A 81 -22.52 10.93 -20.93
N LYS A 82 -22.49 9.73 -21.52
CA LYS A 82 -21.60 9.41 -22.63
C LYS A 82 -21.98 10.33 -23.78
N ILE A 83 -21.33 11.48 -23.87
CA ILE A 83 -21.38 12.29 -25.08
C ILE A 83 -20.66 11.45 -26.13
N GLU A 84 -21.44 10.79 -26.97
CA GLU A 84 -21.04 10.13 -28.20
C GLU A 84 -20.31 11.14 -29.10
N LYS A 85 -19.03 11.39 -28.82
CA LYS A 85 -18.15 12.03 -29.79
C LYS A 85 -17.63 10.95 -30.72
N GLY A 86 -18.42 10.69 -31.77
CA GLY A 86 -17.92 10.20 -33.05
C GLY A 86 -18.32 8.79 -33.45
N VAL A 87 -19.61 8.56 -33.76
CA VAL A 87 -20.00 7.50 -34.72
C VAL A 87 -20.57 8.18 -35.97
N LYS A 88 -19.67 8.81 -36.74
CA LYS A 88 -19.83 9.01 -38.18
C LYS A 88 -18.53 8.58 -38.84
N GLY A 89 -18.49 7.32 -39.26
CA GLY A 89 -17.34 6.74 -39.95
C GLY A 89 -17.59 5.27 -40.22
N LYS A 90 -18.11 4.98 -41.41
CA LYS A 90 -18.32 3.64 -41.94
C LYS A 90 -16.98 2.88 -42.12
N GLU A 91 -17.14 1.56 -42.13
CA GLU A 91 -16.26 0.50 -42.67
C GLU A 91 -15.24 -0.20 -41.74
N PRO A 92 -15.38 -1.52 -41.54
CA PRO A 92 -14.30 -2.39 -41.08
C PRO A 92 -13.40 -2.71 -42.28
N LYS A 93 -12.18 -2.17 -42.30
CA LYS A 93 -11.13 -2.65 -43.21
C LYS A 93 -10.09 -3.47 -42.47
N ALA A 94 -10.13 -4.76 -42.80
CA ALA A 94 -9.01 -5.68 -43.01
C ALA A 94 -8.10 -6.04 -41.81
N SER A 95 -8.15 -7.33 -41.49
CA SER A 95 -7.16 -8.13 -40.78
C SER A 95 -5.70 -7.75 -41.08
N PRO A 96 -4.79 -7.74 -40.10
CA PRO A 96 -3.36 -7.79 -40.38
C PRO A 96 -2.95 -9.27 -40.48
N GLU A 97 -3.20 -9.89 -41.62
CA GLU A 97 -2.29 -10.93 -42.10
C GLU A 97 -1.14 -10.26 -42.85
N THR A 98 0.03 -10.89 -42.77
CA THR A 98 1.30 -10.58 -43.47
C THR A 98 2.19 -9.52 -42.80
N GLY A 99 3.34 -9.99 -42.30
CA GLY A 99 4.35 -9.09 -41.73
C GLY A 99 5.42 -9.70 -40.83
N LYS A 100 5.67 -11.02 -40.83
CA LYS A 100 6.86 -11.61 -40.18
C LYS A 100 7.56 -12.69 -41.02
N GLU A 101 7.55 -12.56 -42.34
CA GLU A 101 8.62 -13.13 -43.18
C GLU A 101 9.88 -12.27 -43.03
N LYS A 102 10.68 -12.54 -41.99
CA LYS A 102 12.10 -12.15 -41.92
C LYS A 102 12.88 -12.85 -40.79
N LYS A 103 12.44 -14.05 -40.38
CA LYS A 103 13.15 -14.88 -39.38
C LYS A 103 13.65 -16.23 -39.90
N LYS A 104 13.85 -16.37 -41.22
CA LYS A 104 14.31 -17.63 -41.84
C LYS A 104 15.61 -17.54 -42.66
N LYS A 105 16.43 -16.49 -42.47
CA LYS A 105 17.72 -16.33 -43.19
C LYS A 105 18.94 -15.99 -42.33
N LYS A 106 18.91 -16.27 -41.02
CA LYS A 106 20.10 -16.10 -40.14
C LYS A 106 20.37 -17.29 -39.21
N LYS A 107 19.98 -18.50 -39.65
CA LYS A 107 20.25 -19.75 -38.93
C LYS A 107 20.72 -20.89 -39.87
N LYS A 108 21.37 -20.54 -40.99
CA LYS A 108 21.88 -21.50 -41.96
C LYS A 108 23.38 -21.34 -42.31
N GLU A 109 24.11 -20.58 -41.49
CA GLU A 109 25.56 -20.40 -41.61
C GLU A 109 26.15 -20.33 -40.19
N ALA A 110 26.10 -21.44 -39.47
CA ALA A 110 26.87 -21.65 -38.22
C ALA A 110 26.99 -23.13 -37.81
N GLU A 111 26.66 -24.08 -38.69
CA GLU A 111 26.92 -25.51 -38.47
C GLU A 111 27.17 -26.16 -39.83
N THR A 112 28.41 -26.05 -40.33
CA THR A 112 29.06 -26.95 -41.31
C THR A 112 30.49 -26.47 -41.56
N GLU A 113 31.36 -26.77 -40.60
CA GLU A 113 32.80 -27.08 -40.73
C GLU A 113 33.12 -27.89 -39.45
N GLY A 114 32.65 -29.14 -39.37
CA GLY A 114 33.46 -30.34 -39.64
C GLY A 114 34.17 -30.42 -40.98
#